data_AF-A0A2E2SVL7-F1
#
_entry.id   AF-A0A2E2SVL7-F1
#
_cell.length_a   1.000
_cell.length_b   1.000
_cell.length_c   1.000
_cell.angle_alpha   90.00
_cell.angle_beta   90.00
_cell.angle_gamma   90.00
#
_symmetry.space_group_name_H-M   'P 1'
#
loop_
_entity.id
_entity.type
_entity.pdbx_description
1 polymer ?
#
loop_
_entity_poly.entity_id
_entity_poly.type
_entity_poly.pdbx_seq_one_letter_code
_entity_poly.pdbx_strand_id
1 'polypeptide(L)'
;MAKKLTPRTEDYSKWYNELVVMADLAENSGVRGCMVIKPYGFAIWEKMQAELDKKFKETGHVNAYFPLFIPKSYFSKEASHVDGFAKECAVVTHYRLKNDPNGKGVIVDEDAKLEEELIVRPTSETIIWDTYRKWIQSYRDLPVLVNQWSNVVRWEMRTRLFLRTSEFLWQEGHTAHATEKEAIFEAKQMCDVYADFVQNFMAIPVIKGVKSESERFAGALETYCIEALMQDGKALQAGTSHFLGQNFAKAFDVKFQSKKGALEHVWATSWGVSTRLMGALVMTHSDDHGLVLPPNLAPWQVVVVPIYKSDDQLSQINKKAEEIMKSLRTNGVSVKYDNRTTHKPGWKFNEYEMKGVPIRIAIGPKDLEKGTVELARRDTLEKSHVLITKVESVVSDLLIQMQEQLFDKALSFRDTHITKVDDFDTFKDLLDSKTGFFSCHWDGTKETEEKIKSLTKATIRCIPINASQESGNCILTGMPSSQRVLFARAY
;
A
#
# COMPACT_ATOMS: atom_id res chain seq x y z
N MET A 1 -20.77 -3.23 -26.88
CA MET A 1 -19.58 -2.37 -26.97
C MET A 1 -18.86 -2.47 -25.64
N ALA A 2 -17.53 -2.68 -25.61
CA ALA A 2 -16.80 -2.63 -24.35
C ALA A 2 -17.03 -1.24 -23.72
N LYS A 3 -17.40 -1.19 -22.43
CA LYS A 3 -17.63 0.07 -21.72
C LYS A 3 -16.32 0.86 -21.78
N LYS A 4 -16.35 2.08 -22.33
CA LYS A 4 -15.18 2.96 -22.39
C LYS A 4 -14.88 3.45 -20.97
N LEU A 5 -13.62 3.41 -20.56
CA LEU A 5 -13.16 3.94 -19.27
C LEU A 5 -13.47 5.44 -19.19
N THR A 6 -14.08 5.89 -18.09
CA THR A 6 -14.34 7.32 -17.86
C THR A 6 -13.01 8.08 -17.76
N PRO A 7 -12.78 9.19 -18.48
CA PRO A 7 -11.55 9.97 -18.35
C PRO A 7 -11.34 10.54 -16.94
N ARG A 8 -10.08 10.60 -16.48
CA ARG A 8 -9.74 11.16 -15.15
C ARG A 8 -10.22 12.60 -14.93
N THR A 9 -10.24 13.40 -16.00
CA THR A 9 -10.66 14.81 -15.97
C THR A 9 -12.17 14.99 -15.82
N GLU A 10 -12.97 13.96 -16.11
CA GLU A 10 -14.42 13.99 -15.97
C GLU A 10 -14.85 13.57 -14.55
N ASP A 11 -14.39 12.39 -14.11
CA ASP A 11 -14.66 11.88 -12.75
C ASP A 11 -13.56 10.90 -12.33
N TYR A 12 -12.62 11.39 -11.54
CA TYR A 12 -11.48 10.60 -11.06
C TYR A 12 -11.90 9.44 -10.14
N SER A 13 -12.99 9.60 -9.37
CA SER A 13 -13.49 8.54 -8.49
C SER A 13 -14.08 7.39 -9.30
N LYS A 14 -14.87 7.73 -10.33
CA LYS A 14 -15.44 6.75 -11.24
C LYS A 14 -14.37 6.09 -12.12
N TRP A 15 -13.43 6.87 -12.67
CA TRP A 15 -12.26 6.34 -13.40
C TRP A 15 -11.55 5.26 -12.58
N TYR A 16 -11.22 5.55 -11.32
CA TYR A 16 -10.51 4.61 -10.45
C TYR A 16 -11.27 3.30 -10.26
N ASN A 17 -12.55 3.38 -9.92
CA ASN A 17 -13.36 2.18 -9.67
C ASN A 17 -13.58 1.37 -10.96
N GLU A 18 -13.84 2.03 -12.09
CA GLU A 18 -13.97 1.37 -13.38
C GLU A 18 -12.65 0.70 -13.79
N LEU A 19 -11.53 1.38 -13.60
CA LEU A 19 -10.21 0.84 -13.91
C LEU A 19 -9.88 -0.41 -13.09
N VAL A 20 -10.08 -0.38 -11.77
CA VAL A 20 -9.84 -1.54 -10.89
C VAL A 20 -10.60 -2.78 -11.35
N VAL A 21 -11.86 -2.60 -11.77
CA VAL A 21 -12.71 -3.69 -12.27
C VAL A 21 -12.31 -4.12 -13.68
N MET A 22 -12.09 -3.17 -14.60
CA MET A 22 -11.76 -3.44 -16.01
C MET A 22 -10.36 -4.05 -16.19
N ALA A 23 -9.42 -3.70 -15.32
CA ALA A 23 -8.09 -4.31 -15.27
C ALA A 23 -8.06 -5.64 -14.50
N ASP A 24 -9.22 -6.16 -14.08
CA ASP A 24 -9.37 -7.47 -13.45
C ASP A 24 -8.61 -7.59 -12.11
N LEU A 25 -8.50 -6.49 -11.36
CA LEU A 25 -7.75 -6.44 -10.09
C LEU A 25 -8.60 -6.86 -8.91
N ALA A 26 -9.80 -6.30 -8.79
CA ALA A 26 -10.73 -6.58 -7.70
C ALA A 26 -12.18 -6.24 -8.09
N GLU A 27 -13.12 -6.78 -7.33
CA GLU A 27 -14.54 -6.46 -7.42
C GLU A 27 -15.15 -6.33 -6.02
N ASN A 28 -16.29 -5.65 -5.90
CA ASN A 28 -17.01 -5.59 -4.63
C ASN A 28 -17.53 -6.99 -4.27
N SER A 29 -17.37 -7.40 -3.02
CA SER A 29 -17.96 -8.66 -2.55
C SER A 29 -19.44 -8.47 -2.17
N GLY A 30 -20.15 -9.57 -1.91
CA GLY A 30 -21.50 -9.52 -1.35
C GLY A 30 -21.56 -9.00 0.11
N VAL A 31 -20.40 -8.87 0.77
CA VAL A 31 -20.27 -8.34 2.13
C VAL A 31 -19.95 -6.85 2.05
N ARG A 32 -20.71 -6.02 2.78
CA ARG A 32 -20.58 -4.56 2.74
C ARG A 32 -19.14 -4.12 3.03
N GLY A 33 -18.59 -3.37 2.09
CA GLY A 33 -17.27 -2.75 2.21
C GLY A 33 -16.10 -3.70 2.04
N CYS A 34 -16.35 -4.99 1.80
CA CYS A 34 -15.32 -5.96 1.45
C CYS A 34 -15.15 -6.06 -0.06
N MET A 35 -13.99 -6.59 -0.48
CA MET A 35 -13.67 -6.82 -1.88
C MET A 35 -13.21 -8.26 -2.10
N VAL A 36 -13.45 -8.77 -3.30
CA VAL A 36 -12.77 -9.96 -3.81
C VAL A 36 -11.56 -9.47 -4.60
N ILE A 37 -10.35 -9.72 -4.10
CA ILE A 37 -9.13 -9.47 -4.86
C ILE A 37 -8.99 -10.62 -5.87
N LYS A 38 -9.04 -10.29 -7.16
CA LYS A 38 -9.00 -11.28 -8.25
C LYS A 38 -7.57 -11.74 -8.48
N PRO A 39 -7.34 -12.88 -9.18
CA PRO A 39 -6.01 -13.45 -9.33
C PRO A 39 -4.95 -12.48 -9.84
N TYR A 40 -5.30 -11.57 -10.77
CA TYR A 40 -4.35 -10.60 -11.30
C TYR A 40 -3.96 -9.53 -10.26
N GLY A 41 -4.93 -9.00 -9.51
CA GLY A 41 -4.67 -8.08 -8.39
C GLY A 41 -3.91 -8.74 -7.24
N PHE A 42 -4.24 -10.00 -6.94
CA PHE A 42 -3.57 -10.75 -5.88
C PHE A 42 -2.12 -11.07 -6.25
N ALA A 43 -1.83 -11.40 -7.51
CA ALA A 43 -0.45 -11.62 -7.98
C ALA A 43 0.45 -10.38 -7.83
N ILE A 44 -0.11 -9.18 -7.96
CA ILE A 44 0.63 -7.94 -7.69
C ILE A 44 0.88 -7.80 -6.18
N TRP A 45 -0.12 -8.09 -5.35
CA TRP A 45 0.04 -8.08 -3.90
C TRP A 45 1.07 -9.12 -3.42
N GLU A 46 1.11 -10.32 -4.00
CA GLU A 46 2.12 -11.33 -3.72
C GLU A 46 3.53 -10.84 -4.04
N LYS A 47 3.71 -10.07 -5.13
CA LYS A 47 4.99 -9.42 -5.44
C LYS A 47 5.38 -8.36 -4.42
N MET A 48 4.42 -7.53 -3.97
CA MET A 48 4.67 -6.57 -2.89
C MET A 48 5.08 -7.28 -1.60
N GLN A 49 4.33 -8.33 -1.24
CA GLN A 49 4.57 -9.15 -0.07
C GLN A 49 5.96 -9.79 -0.12
N ALA A 50 6.32 -10.45 -1.22
CA ALA A 50 7.59 -11.15 -1.35
C ALA A 50 8.81 -10.22 -1.19
N GLU A 51 8.77 -9.03 -1.80
CA GLU A 51 9.86 -8.07 -1.70
C GLU A 51 9.96 -7.46 -0.29
N LEU A 52 8.84 -7.05 0.31
CA LEU A 52 8.82 -6.55 1.69
C LEU A 52 9.29 -7.61 2.68
N ASP A 53 8.79 -8.84 2.56
CA ASP A 53 9.17 -9.96 3.43
C ASP A 53 10.66 -10.26 3.36
N LYS A 54 11.25 -10.18 2.16
CA LYS A 54 12.70 -10.26 1.96
C LYS A 54 13.43 -9.14 2.70
N LYS A 55 13.01 -7.88 2.54
CA LYS A 55 13.62 -6.73 3.22
C LYS A 55 13.53 -6.83 4.75
N PHE A 56 12.41 -7.32 5.29
CA PHE A 56 12.27 -7.53 6.74
C PHE A 56 13.25 -8.60 7.22
N LYS A 57 13.37 -9.73 6.51
CA LYS A 57 14.34 -10.78 6.85
C LYS A 57 15.80 -10.31 6.79
N GLU A 58 16.14 -9.43 5.85
CA GLU A 58 17.48 -8.82 5.76
C GLU A 58 17.81 -7.96 7.00
N THR A 59 16.79 -7.44 7.70
CA THR A 59 16.93 -6.69 8.96
C THR A 59 16.79 -7.57 10.22
N GLY A 60 16.68 -8.89 10.07
CA GLY A 60 16.62 -9.84 11.19
C GLY A 60 15.22 -10.13 11.72
N HIS A 61 14.16 -9.62 11.07
CA HIS A 61 12.79 -9.91 11.45
C HIS A 61 12.38 -11.34 11.09
N VAL A 62 11.50 -11.91 11.91
CA VAL A 62 10.92 -13.24 11.69
C VAL A 62 9.40 -13.19 11.66
N ASN A 63 8.79 -14.00 10.78
CA ASN A 63 7.34 -14.07 10.69
C ASN A 63 6.75 -14.93 11.81
N ALA A 64 5.64 -14.49 12.37
CA ALA A 64 4.77 -15.24 13.26
C ALA A 64 3.31 -15.06 12.83
N TYR A 65 2.42 -15.81 13.47
CA TYR A 65 0.98 -15.66 13.28
C TYR A 65 0.27 -15.70 14.63
N PHE A 66 -0.44 -14.62 14.92
CA PHE A 66 -1.31 -14.47 16.07
C PHE A 66 -2.77 -14.65 15.63
N PRO A 67 -3.64 -15.19 16.51
CA PRO A 67 -5.05 -15.41 16.20
C PRO A 67 -5.80 -14.16 15.74
N LEU A 68 -6.81 -14.38 14.89
CA LEU A 68 -7.73 -13.35 14.40
C LEU A 68 -8.63 -12.76 15.51
N PHE A 69 -9.03 -13.62 16.45
CA PHE A 69 -9.96 -13.29 17.51
C PHE A 69 -9.22 -12.84 18.77
N ILE A 70 -9.62 -11.70 19.31
CA ILE A 70 -9.02 -11.10 20.50
C ILE A 70 -10.08 -11.02 21.59
N PRO A 71 -9.83 -11.51 22.82
CA PRO A 71 -10.74 -11.34 23.95
C PRO A 71 -11.04 -9.85 24.21
N LYS A 72 -12.31 -9.49 24.42
CA LYS A 72 -12.72 -8.11 24.71
C LYS A 72 -12.01 -7.53 25.94
N SER A 73 -11.70 -8.35 26.94
CA SER A 73 -10.94 -7.96 28.14
C SER A 73 -9.56 -7.40 27.82
N TYR A 74 -8.94 -7.79 26.71
CA TYR A 74 -7.62 -7.28 26.31
C TYR A 74 -7.73 -5.84 25.79
N PHE A 75 -8.79 -5.52 25.04
CA PHE A 75 -9.09 -4.15 24.60
C PHE A 75 -9.37 -3.22 25.78
N SER A 76 -10.05 -3.71 26.82
CA SER A 76 -10.32 -2.93 28.03
C SER A 76 -9.05 -2.52 28.78
N LYS A 77 -7.97 -3.32 28.71
CA LYS A 77 -6.67 -2.98 29.30
C LYS A 77 -5.96 -1.87 28.54
N GLU A 78 -6.14 -1.79 27.23
CA GLU A 78 -5.56 -0.73 26.39
C GLU A 78 -6.37 0.57 26.50
N ALA A 79 -7.70 0.48 26.46
CA ALA A 79 -8.58 1.65 26.53
C ALA A 79 -8.44 2.45 27.84
N SER A 80 -7.96 1.82 28.92
CA SER A 80 -7.62 2.54 30.16
C SER A 80 -6.31 3.34 30.10
N HIS A 81 -5.52 3.17 29.03
CA HIS A 81 -4.23 3.81 28.82
C HIS A 81 -4.17 4.65 27.52
N VAL A 82 -5.10 4.48 26.59
CA VAL A 82 -5.12 5.15 25.27
C VAL A 82 -6.54 5.62 24.91
N ASP A 83 -6.75 6.94 24.83
CA ASP A 83 -8.01 7.54 24.41
C ASP A 83 -8.29 7.30 22.90
N GLY A 84 -9.52 6.88 22.57
CA GLY A 84 -10.02 6.87 21.19
C GLY A 84 -9.86 5.58 20.38
N PHE A 85 -9.40 4.48 20.97
CA PHE A 85 -9.08 3.23 20.25
C PHE A 85 -10.30 2.49 19.67
N ALA A 86 -11.48 2.58 20.30
CA ALA A 86 -12.62 1.75 19.94
C ALA A 86 -13.76 2.56 19.30
N LYS A 87 -13.88 2.54 17.96
CA LYS A 87 -15.15 2.96 17.31
C LYS A 87 -15.67 2.07 16.19
N GLU A 88 -14.92 1.09 15.66
CA GLU A 88 -15.35 0.34 14.47
C GLU A 88 -14.89 -1.14 14.44
N CYS A 89 -15.10 -1.90 15.52
CA CYS A 89 -14.73 -3.32 15.58
C CYS A 89 -15.92 -4.26 15.28
N ALA A 90 -15.66 -5.35 14.56
CA ALA A 90 -16.61 -6.47 14.46
C ALA A 90 -16.49 -7.38 15.70
N VAL A 91 -17.63 -7.85 16.22
CA VAL A 91 -17.71 -8.61 17.48
C VAL A 91 -18.41 -9.95 17.24
N VAL A 92 -17.75 -11.04 17.64
CA VAL A 92 -18.31 -12.38 17.66
C VAL A 92 -18.92 -12.62 19.04
N THR A 93 -20.21 -12.95 19.06
CA THR A 93 -20.99 -13.13 20.30
C THR A 93 -21.52 -14.55 20.48
N HIS A 94 -21.60 -15.35 19.40
CA HIS A 94 -22.15 -16.70 19.40
C HIS A 94 -21.27 -17.65 18.55
N TYR A 95 -21.23 -18.93 18.90
CA TYR A 95 -20.39 -19.94 18.21
C TYR A 95 -21.17 -20.98 17.39
N ARG A 96 -22.52 -20.93 17.39
CA ARG A 96 -23.36 -21.92 16.70
C ARG A 96 -24.54 -21.25 15.99
N LEU A 97 -24.87 -21.80 14.82
CA LEU A 97 -26.13 -21.57 14.11
C LEU A 97 -27.04 -22.78 14.29
N LYS A 98 -28.36 -22.58 14.26
CA LYS A 98 -29.38 -23.64 14.20
C LYS A 98 -30.31 -23.44 13.01
N ASN A 99 -30.96 -24.51 12.57
CA ASN A 99 -32.01 -24.40 11.55
C ASN A 99 -33.12 -23.49 12.05
N ASP A 100 -33.65 -22.64 11.17
CA ASP A 100 -34.79 -21.81 11.49
C ASP A 100 -36.03 -22.70 11.73
N PRO A 101 -36.62 -22.72 12.94
CA PRO A 101 -37.82 -23.52 13.20
C PRO A 101 -39.04 -23.03 12.42
N ASN A 102 -39.02 -21.79 11.91
CA ASN A 102 -40.15 -21.13 11.24
C ASN A 102 -39.97 -21.02 9.71
N GLY A 103 -38.92 -21.59 9.13
CA GLY A 103 -38.64 -21.39 7.71
C GLY A 103 -37.51 -22.22 7.14
N LYS A 104 -37.13 -21.90 5.89
CA LYS A 104 -35.93 -22.45 5.26
C LYS A 104 -34.77 -21.50 5.53
N GLY A 105 -33.81 -21.91 6.36
CA GLY A 105 -32.62 -21.10 6.66
C GLY A 105 -31.91 -21.53 7.93
N VAL A 106 -30.92 -20.73 8.33
CA VAL A 106 -30.20 -20.85 9.60
C VAL A 106 -30.29 -19.54 10.38
N ILE A 107 -30.43 -19.63 11.69
CA ILE A 107 -30.45 -18.50 12.63
C ILE A 107 -29.35 -18.68 13.67
N VAL A 108 -28.98 -17.59 14.35
CA VAL A 108 -28.07 -17.66 15.50
C VAL A 108 -28.73 -18.48 16.62
N ASP A 109 -27.98 -19.40 17.21
CA ASP A 109 -28.46 -20.12 18.37
C ASP A 109 -28.21 -19.32 19.65
N GLU A 110 -29.29 -18.83 20.26
CA GLU A 110 -29.27 -17.99 21.46
C GLU A 110 -28.58 -18.69 22.66
N ASP A 111 -28.66 -20.02 22.75
CA ASP A 111 -28.03 -20.82 23.80
C ASP A 111 -26.52 -21.01 23.58
N ALA A 112 -26.00 -20.61 22.43
CA ALA A 112 -24.58 -20.72 22.06
C ALA A 112 -23.84 -19.38 22.18
N LYS A 113 -24.28 -18.52 23.11
CA LYS A 113 -23.60 -17.27 23.44
C LYS A 113 -22.24 -17.56 24.09
N LEU A 114 -21.21 -16.81 23.70
CA LEU A 114 -19.88 -16.93 24.28
C LEU A 114 -19.85 -16.36 25.71
N GLU A 115 -19.03 -16.95 26.58
CA GLU A 115 -18.77 -16.43 27.94
C GLU A 115 -18.13 -15.03 27.88
N GLU A 116 -17.25 -14.81 26.91
CA GLU A 116 -16.62 -13.52 26.61
C GLU A 116 -16.76 -13.21 25.12
N GLU A 117 -17.12 -11.97 24.79
CA GLU A 117 -17.16 -11.48 23.42
C GLU A 117 -15.75 -11.47 22.80
N LEU A 118 -15.64 -11.92 21.56
CA LEU A 118 -14.38 -11.91 20.82
C LEU A 118 -14.40 -10.83 19.76
N ILE A 119 -13.37 -10.00 19.74
CA ILE A 119 -13.17 -8.93 18.77
C ILE A 119 -12.41 -9.49 17.57
N VAL A 120 -12.92 -9.29 16.36
CA VAL A 120 -12.13 -9.53 15.14
C VAL A 120 -11.08 -8.43 15.04
N ARG A 121 -9.79 -8.79 14.98
CA ARG A 121 -8.70 -7.82 15.09
C ARG A 121 -8.86 -6.62 14.12
N PRO A 122 -8.95 -5.38 14.63
CA PRO A 122 -8.70 -4.16 13.84
C PRO A 122 -7.20 -3.87 13.70
N THR A 123 -6.42 -4.46 14.61
CA THR A 123 -4.96 -4.47 14.76
C THR A 123 -4.58 -5.48 15.86
N SER A 124 -3.34 -5.97 15.92
CA SER A 124 -2.96 -7.11 16.80
C SER A 124 -2.19 -6.74 18.08
N GLU A 125 -1.99 -5.46 18.40
CA GLU A 125 -1.17 -5.01 19.55
C GLU A 125 -1.56 -5.75 20.83
N THR A 126 -2.85 -5.74 21.20
CA THR A 126 -3.28 -6.29 22.50
C THR A 126 -2.98 -7.78 22.67
N ILE A 127 -3.13 -8.58 21.60
CA ILE A 127 -2.87 -10.04 21.66
C ILE A 127 -1.37 -10.33 21.60
N ILE A 128 -0.61 -9.52 20.87
CA ILE A 128 0.85 -9.63 20.76
C ILE A 128 1.50 -9.26 22.10
N TRP A 129 1.13 -8.13 22.70
CA TRP A 129 1.74 -7.68 23.96
C TRP A 129 1.38 -8.57 25.16
N ASP A 130 0.18 -9.16 25.20
CA ASP A 130 -0.12 -10.22 26.19
C ASP A 130 0.78 -11.44 25.99
N THR A 131 1.06 -11.80 24.74
CA THR A 131 1.93 -12.93 24.41
C THR A 131 3.40 -12.63 24.75
N TYR A 132 3.89 -11.43 24.44
CA TYR A 132 5.26 -11.00 24.73
C TYR A 132 5.59 -11.00 26.22
N ARG A 133 4.62 -10.74 27.11
CA ARG A 133 4.78 -10.92 28.56
C ARG A 133 5.30 -12.31 28.93
N LYS A 134 4.90 -13.34 28.17
CA LYS A 134 5.29 -14.74 28.41
C LYS A 134 6.64 -15.05 27.80
N TRP A 135 6.95 -14.47 26.64
CA TRP A 135 8.20 -14.72 25.90
C TRP A 135 9.40 -13.99 26.50
N ILE A 136 9.21 -12.79 27.03
CA ILE A 136 10.28 -11.92 27.49
C ILE A 136 10.42 -12.07 29.01
N GLN A 137 11.58 -12.55 29.47
CA GLN A 137 11.90 -12.69 30.89
C GLN A 137 13.19 -11.96 31.26
N SER A 138 14.17 -11.95 30.35
CA SER A 138 15.50 -11.38 30.58
C SER A 138 15.97 -10.56 29.37
N TYR A 139 17.03 -9.77 29.57
CA TYR A 139 17.66 -9.01 28.49
C TYR A 139 18.17 -9.89 27.33
N ARG A 140 18.28 -11.22 27.51
CA ARG A 140 18.71 -12.17 26.48
C ARG A 140 17.60 -12.53 25.48
N ASP A 141 16.36 -12.25 25.84
CA ASP A 141 15.19 -12.50 24.99
C ASP A 141 14.91 -11.30 24.06
N LEU A 142 15.73 -10.24 24.15
CA LEU A 142 15.61 -9.00 23.39
C LEU A 142 16.79 -8.82 22.41
N PRO A 143 16.57 -8.19 21.25
CA PRO A 143 15.27 -7.67 20.78
C PRO A 143 14.36 -8.79 20.27
N VAL A 144 13.05 -8.59 20.42
CA VAL A 144 12.03 -9.37 19.71
C VAL A 144 11.68 -8.62 18.43
N LEU A 145 11.90 -9.24 17.27
CA LEU A 145 11.69 -8.65 15.95
C LEU A 145 10.69 -9.48 15.15
N VAL A 146 9.39 -9.28 15.38
CA VAL A 146 8.35 -10.14 14.78
C VAL A 146 7.50 -9.38 13.78
N ASN A 147 7.19 -10.07 12.69
CA ASN A 147 6.30 -9.62 11.64
C ASN A 147 5.10 -10.57 11.49
N GLN A 148 3.94 -10.06 11.07
CA GLN A 148 2.78 -10.84 10.68
C GLN A 148 2.19 -10.33 9.36
N TRP A 149 1.89 -11.27 8.45
CA TRP A 149 1.03 -11.04 7.29
C TRP A 149 -0.37 -11.56 7.61
N SER A 150 -1.37 -10.71 7.49
CA SER A 150 -2.74 -11.02 7.93
C SER A 150 -3.80 -10.18 7.25
N ASN A 151 -5.06 -10.58 7.40
CA ASN A 151 -6.20 -9.70 7.24
C ASN A 151 -6.56 -9.00 8.57
N VAL A 152 -7.19 -7.84 8.49
CA VAL A 152 -7.82 -7.14 9.62
C VAL A 152 -9.20 -6.63 9.23
N VAL A 153 -10.04 -6.37 10.23
CA VAL A 153 -11.39 -5.84 10.03
C VAL A 153 -11.58 -4.53 10.77
N ARG A 154 -11.97 -3.48 10.03
CA ARG A 154 -12.37 -2.16 10.54
C ARG A 154 -13.67 -1.79 9.89
N TRP A 155 -14.72 -1.50 10.65
CA TRP A 155 -16.08 -1.33 10.12
C TRP A 155 -16.31 0.03 9.44
N GLU A 156 -15.64 0.22 8.31
CA GLU A 156 -15.58 1.48 7.56
C GLU A 156 -16.92 1.83 6.90
N MET A 157 -17.40 3.06 7.13
CA MET A 157 -18.69 3.51 6.59
C MET A 157 -18.63 3.89 5.10
N ARG A 158 -17.47 4.32 4.62
CA ARG A 158 -17.24 4.79 3.24
C ARG A 158 -16.06 4.07 2.62
N THR A 159 -16.34 3.00 1.90
CA THR A 159 -15.29 2.15 1.33
C THR A 159 -14.93 2.53 -0.11
N ARG A 160 -13.68 2.28 -0.47
CA ARG A 160 -13.14 2.36 -1.83
C ARG A 160 -12.14 1.23 -2.00
N LEU A 161 -12.27 0.45 -3.08
CA LEU A 161 -11.44 -0.73 -3.35
C LEU A 161 -9.96 -0.41 -3.11
N PHE A 162 -9.25 -1.31 -2.44
CA PHE A 162 -7.86 -1.19 -1.98
C PHE A 162 -7.55 -0.04 -0.99
N LEU A 163 -8.10 1.16 -1.17
CA LEU A 163 -7.77 2.33 -0.35
C LEU A 163 -8.34 2.29 1.05
N ARG A 164 -9.57 1.80 1.17
CA ARG A 164 -10.33 1.75 2.43
C ARG A 164 -11.44 0.72 2.31
N THR A 165 -11.28 -0.44 2.92
CA THR A 165 -12.26 -1.54 2.89
C THR A 165 -12.52 -2.04 4.31
N SER A 166 -13.67 -2.68 4.53
CA SER A 166 -14.04 -3.20 5.84
C SER A 166 -13.10 -4.31 6.29
N GLU A 167 -12.66 -5.13 5.34
CA GLU A 167 -11.60 -6.12 5.50
C GLU A 167 -10.48 -5.79 4.51
N PHE A 168 -9.23 -5.84 4.96
CA PHE A 168 -8.08 -5.67 4.08
C PHE A 168 -6.91 -6.55 4.52
N LEU A 169 -6.07 -6.89 3.55
CA LEU A 169 -4.80 -7.56 3.80
C LEU A 169 -3.74 -6.51 4.16
N TRP A 170 -2.90 -6.86 5.11
CA TRP A 170 -1.81 -6.02 5.54
C TRP A 170 -0.65 -6.81 6.10
N GLN A 171 0.41 -6.06 6.37
CA GLN A 171 1.53 -6.48 7.16
C GLN A 171 1.60 -5.60 8.40
N GLU A 172 1.85 -6.22 9.54
CA GLU A 172 2.08 -5.55 10.82
C GLU A 172 3.32 -6.14 11.52
N GLY A 173 4.29 -5.29 11.81
CA GLY A 173 5.48 -5.61 12.57
C GLY A 173 5.33 -5.08 13.99
N HIS A 174 5.79 -5.86 14.96
CA HIS A 174 5.75 -5.52 16.38
C HIS A 174 7.08 -5.95 16.99
N THR A 175 7.72 -5.01 17.69
CA THR A 175 9.06 -5.25 18.23
C THR A 175 9.17 -4.76 19.67
N ALA A 176 10.02 -5.45 20.45
CA ALA A 176 10.33 -5.12 21.83
C ALA A 176 11.85 -5.03 22.02
N HIS A 177 12.30 -3.96 22.68
CA HIS A 177 13.71 -3.60 22.83
C HIS A 177 14.06 -3.36 24.29
N ALA A 178 15.35 -3.51 24.62
CA ALA A 178 15.84 -3.24 25.96
C ALA A 178 15.97 -1.73 26.22
N THR A 179 16.22 -0.94 25.18
CA THR A 179 16.46 0.50 25.31
C THR A 179 15.60 1.34 24.36
N GLU A 180 15.34 2.59 24.78
CA GLU A 180 14.66 3.59 23.94
C GLU A 180 15.39 3.83 22.62
N LYS A 181 16.72 3.88 22.65
CA LYS A 181 17.54 4.14 21.46
C LYS A 181 17.37 3.06 20.40
N GLU A 182 17.33 1.79 20.82
CA GLU A 182 17.08 0.65 19.92
C GLU A 182 15.68 0.73 19.30
N ALA A 183 14.65 1.04 20.10
CA ALA A 183 13.29 1.19 19.59
C ALA A 183 13.13 2.37 18.62
N ILE A 184 13.77 3.52 18.89
CA ILE A 184 13.75 4.65 17.95
C ILE A 184 14.50 4.30 16.66
N PHE A 185 15.64 3.60 16.76
CA PHE A 185 16.38 3.14 15.58
C PHE A 185 15.52 2.20 14.72
N GLU A 186 14.87 1.22 15.35
CA GLU A 186 13.96 0.28 14.69
C GLU A 186 12.81 1.01 13.98
N ALA A 187 12.14 1.93 14.67
CA ALA A 187 11.03 2.67 14.08
C ALA A 187 11.46 3.48 12.84
N LYS A 188 12.65 4.10 12.87
CA LYS A 188 13.22 4.80 11.71
C LYS A 188 13.62 3.85 10.60
N GLN A 189 14.28 2.73 10.95
CA GLN A 189 14.70 1.71 9.98
C GLN A 189 13.52 1.19 9.17
N MET A 190 12.39 0.88 9.82
CA MET A 190 11.21 0.38 9.12
C MET A 190 10.52 1.45 8.26
N CYS A 191 10.55 2.71 8.69
CA CYS A 191 10.12 3.81 7.82
C CYS A 191 11.00 3.92 6.56
N ASP A 192 12.31 3.69 6.69
CA ASP A 192 13.25 3.71 5.56
C ASP A 192 13.07 2.50 4.64
N VAL A 193 12.84 1.30 5.19
CA VAL A 193 12.50 0.10 4.41
C VAL A 193 11.24 0.31 3.57
N TYR A 194 10.19 0.91 4.15
CA TYR A 194 8.99 1.24 3.40
C TYR A 194 9.24 2.31 2.33
N ALA A 195 10.01 3.35 2.63
CA ALA A 195 10.36 4.36 1.64
C ALA A 195 11.14 3.76 0.46
N ASP A 196 12.14 2.93 0.74
CA ASP A 196 12.93 2.22 -0.27
C ASP A 196 12.04 1.34 -1.15
N PHE A 197 11.18 0.52 -0.54
CA PHE A 197 10.24 -0.32 -1.28
C PHE A 197 9.30 0.49 -2.18
N VAL A 198 8.64 1.51 -1.64
CA VAL A 198 7.65 2.30 -2.39
C VAL A 198 8.32 3.08 -3.53
N GLN A 199 9.52 3.63 -3.31
CA GLN A 199 10.24 4.36 -4.36
C GLN A 199 10.86 3.44 -5.41
N ASN A 200 11.66 2.46 -4.98
CA ASN A 200 12.51 1.70 -5.90
C ASN A 200 11.77 0.51 -6.52
N PHE A 201 10.84 -0.11 -5.78
CA PHE A 201 10.07 -1.26 -6.28
C PHE A 201 8.75 -0.83 -6.92
N MET A 202 8.00 0.09 -6.29
CA MET A 202 6.73 0.57 -6.84
C MET A 202 6.86 1.78 -7.77
N ALA A 203 8.05 2.36 -7.92
CA ALA A 203 8.27 3.60 -8.67
C ALA A 203 7.42 4.79 -8.18
N ILE A 204 7.07 4.85 -6.88
CA ILE A 204 6.24 5.92 -6.31
C ILE A 204 7.11 6.80 -5.39
N PRO A 205 7.29 8.10 -5.70
CA PRO A 205 8.03 9.01 -4.84
C PRO A 205 7.26 9.30 -3.55
N VAL A 206 7.95 9.27 -2.41
CA VAL A 206 7.34 9.57 -1.10
C VAL A 206 8.13 10.62 -0.34
N ILE A 207 7.46 11.30 0.59
CA ILE A 207 8.08 12.20 1.54
C ILE A 207 8.10 11.51 2.90
N LYS A 208 9.31 11.26 3.41
CA LYS A 208 9.51 10.75 4.77
C LYS A 208 9.28 11.89 5.76
N GLY A 209 8.49 11.63 6.78
CA GLY A 209 8.17 12.62 7.79
C GLY A 209 7.68 12.02 9.10
N VAL A 210 7.36 12.90 10.03
CA VAL A 210 6.77 12.58 11.32
C VAL A 210 5.37 13.18 11.39
N LYS A 211 4.42 12.49 12.02
CA LYS A 211 3.07 13.01 12.26
C LYS A 211 3.08 14.08 13.36
N SER A 212 2.29 15.14 13.15
CA SER A 212 1.90 16.05 14.23
C SER A 212 1.23 15.26 15.35
N GLU A 213 1.26 15.79 16.58
CA GLU A 213 0.74 15.08 17.74
C GLU A 213 -0.73 14.64 17.57
N SER A 214 -1.55 15.45 16.88
CA SER A 214 -2.96 15.16 16.61
C SER A 214 -3.20 14.05 15.57
N GLU A 215 -2.21 13.75 14.73
CA GLU A 215 -2.32 12.77 13.64
C GLU A 215 -1.40 11.55 13.84
N ARG A 216 -0.76 11.42 15.02
CA ARG A 216 -0.02 10.21 15.43
C ARG A 216 -0.99 9.05 15.69
N PHE A 217 -0.45 7.83 15.63
CA PHE A 217 -1.19 6.66 16.09
C PHE A 217 -1.51 6.77 17.58
N ALA A 218 -2.73 6.39 17.95
CA ALA A 218 -3.17 6.41 19.33
C ALA A 218 -2.26 5.49 20.17
N GLY A 219 -1.64 6.03 21.22
CA GLY A 219 -0.68 5.29 22.05
C GLY A 219 0.77 5.36 21.58
N ALA A 220 1.08 5.99 20.44
CA ALA A 220 2.45 6.25 20.01
C ALA A 220 3.02 7.54 20.61
N LEU A 221 4.31 7.55 20.96
CA LEU A 221 5.04 8.77 21.30
C LEU A 221 5.46 9.52 20.03
N GLU A 222 5.83 8.79 18.98
CA GLU A 222 6.19 9.34 17.68
C GLU A 222 5.63 8.42 16.57
N THR A 223 5.14 9.00 15.48
CA THR A 223 4.76 8.24 14.28
C THR A 223 5.53 8.75 13.08
N TYR A 224 6.44 7.93 12.58
CA TYR A 224 7.10 8.10 11.30
C TYR A 224 6.16 7.64 10.19
N CYS A 225 6.22 8.31 9.05
CA CYS A 225 5.33 8.05 7.93
C CYS A 225 6.00 8.35 6.59
N ILE A 226 5.47 7.73 5.55
CA ILE A 226 5.74 8.07 4.16
C ILE A 226 4.45 8.57 3.49
N GLU A 227 4.49 9.80 2.97
CA GLU A 227 3.35 10.42 2.29
C GLU A 227 3.62 10.49 0.77
N ALA A 228 2.69 9.95 0.00
CA ALA A 228 2.69 9.99 -1.46
C ALA A 228 1.65 11.01 -1.97
N LEU A 229 1.84 11.50 -3.20
CA LEU A 229 0.87 12.36 -3.88
C LEU A 229 0.26 11.63 -5.07
N MET A 230 -1.07 11.55 -5.09
CA MET A 230 -1.81 10.88 -6.16
C MET A 230 -2.04 11.84 -7.33
N GLN A 231 -2.38 11.32 -8.52
CA GLN A 231 -2.58 12.14 -9.73
C GLN A 231 -3.73 13.17 -9.62
N ASP A 232 -4.71 12.97 -8.71
CA ASP A 232 -5.74 13.99 -8.39
C ASP A 232 -5.26 15.04 -7.38
N GLY A 233 -3.99 14.99 -7.00
CA GLY A 233 -3.30 15.89 -6.08
C GLY A 233 -3.74 15.78 -4.63
N LYS A 234 -4.39 14.67 -4.24
CA LYS A 234 -4.61 14.32 -2.83
C LYS A 234 -3.44 13.52 -2.27
N ALA A 235 -3.16 13.75 -1.00
CA ALA A 235 -2.15 13.00 -0.27
C ALA A 235 -2.66 11.60 0.14
N LEU A 236 -1.75 10.64 0.16
CA LEU A 236 -1.99 9.27 0.59
C LEU A 236 -0.84 8.81 1.50
N GLN A 237 -1.17 8.44 2.74
CA GLN A 237 -0.21 7.78 3.62
C GLN A 237 0.08 6.38 3.07
N ALA A 238 1.32 6.14 2.65
CA ALA A 238 1.75 4.89 2.02
C ALA A 238 2.30 3.87 3.03
N GLY A 239 2.61 4.28 4.25
CA GLY A 239 3.09 3.41 5.32
C GLY A 239 3.41 4.19 6.59
N THR A 240 3.36 3.51 7.73
CA THR A 240 3.67 4.10 9.04
C THR A 240 4.55 3.20 9.88
N SER A 241 5.36 3.84 10.71
CA SER A 241 6.18 3.19 11.73
C SER A 241 6.13 4.01 13.02
N HIS A 242 5.82 3.35 14.11
CA HIS A 242 5.42 3.95 15.37
C HIS A 242 6.46 3.63 16.45
N PHE A 243 6.96 4.66 17.09
CA PHE A 243 7.64 4.50 18.38
C PHE A 243 6.59 4.59 19.48
N LEU A 244 6.30 3.45 20.11
CA LEU A 244 5.22 3.30 21.08
C LEU A 244 5.67 3.61 22.52
N GLY A 245 6.97 3.87 22.72
CA GLY A 245 7.54 4.07 24.05
C GLY A 245 7.37 2.83 24.92
N GLN A 246 6.85 3.01 26.13
CA GLN A 246 6.55 1.92 27.06
C GLN A 246 5.04 1.79 27.33
N ASN A 247 4.18 2.41 26.52
CA ASN A 247 2.74 2.49 26.79
C ASN A 247 2.10 1.09 26.83
N PHE A 248 2.32 0.29 25.78
CA PHE A 248 1.85 -1.09 25.72
C PHE A 248 2.56 -2.00 26.72
N ALA A 249 3.88 -1.82 26.91
CA ALA A 249 4.64 -2.58 27.90
C ALA A 249 4.09 -2.38 29.32
N LYS A 250 3.67 -1.17 29.69
CA LYS A 250 3.03 -0.89 30.99
C LYS A 250 1.62 -1.47 31.07
N ALA A 251 0.79 -1.24 30.05
CA ALA A 251 -0.59 -1.75 30.01
C ALA A 251 -0.66 -3.29 30.10
N PHE A 252 0.30 -3.97 29.47
CA PHE A 252 0.40 -5.43 29.44
C PHE A 252 1.52 -5.98 30.34
N ASP A 253 2.08 -5.18 31.26
CA ASP A 253 3.12 -5.56 32.25
C ASP A 253 4.24 -6.43 31.65
N VAL A 254 4.74 -6.01 30.48
CA VAL A 254 5.83 -6.68 29.76
C VAL A 254 7.16 -6.13 30.27
N LYS A 255 7.81 -6.92 31.11
CA LYS A 255 9.07 -6.58 31.78
C LYS A 255 10.15 -7.59 31.46
N PHE A 256 11.41 -7.18 31.67
CA PHE A 256 12.57 -8.06 31.56
C PHE A 256 13.56 -7.76 32.68
N GLN A 257 14.32 -8.78 33.09
CA GLN A 257 15.48 -8.58 33.95
C GLN A 257 16.65 -8.01 33.13
N SER A 258 17.06 -6.78 33.45
CA SER A 258 18.19 -6.12 32.80
C SER A 258 19.53 -6.73 33.20
N LYS A 259 20.61 -6.41 32.48
CA LYS A 259 21.97 -6.88 32.81
C LYS A 259 22.43 -6.52 34.23
N LYS A 260 21.80 -5.51 34.84
CA LYS A 260 22.06 -5.07 36.22
C LYS A 260 21.18 -5.78 37.25
N GLY A 261 20.33 -6.71 36.83
CA GLY A 261 19.41 -7.46 37.69
C GLY A 261 18.11 -6.73 38.03
N ALA A 262 17.91 -5.49 37.54
CA ALA A 262 16.69 -4.72 37.74
C ALA A 262 15.58 -5.18 36.80
N LEU A 263 14.33 -5.10 37.25
CA LEU A 263 13.17 -5.40 36.43
C LEU A 263 12.68 -4.13 35.72
N GLU A 264 12.75 -4.11 34.39
CA GLU A 264 12.49 -2.92 33.57
C GLU A 264 11.41 -3.23 32.51
N HIS A 265 10.64 -2.23 32.08
CA HIS A 265 9.69 -2.40 30.97
C HIS A 265 10.42 -2.31 29.63
N VAL A 266 10.00 -3.11 28.67
CA VAL A 266 10.52 -3.07 27.30
C VAL A 266 10.09 -1.79 26.57
N TRP A 267 10.87 -1.40 25.56
CA TRP A 267 10.56 -0.32 24.64
C TRP A 267 9.97 -0.88 23.35
N ALA A 268 8.88 -0.28 22.88
CA ALA A 268 8.00 -0.86 21.87
C ALA A 268 8.03 -0.10 20.55
N THR A 269 7.95 -0.84 19.43
CA THR A 269 7.58 -0.28 18.13
C THR A 269 6.51 -1.13 17.46
N SER A 270 5.73 -0.49 16.57
CA SER A 270 4.87 -1.19 15.62
C SER A 270 4.90 -0.47 14.28
N TRP A 271 4.75 -1.18 13.17
CA TRP A 271 4.86 -0.60 11.84
C TRP A 271 4.03 -1.42 10.85
N GLY A 272 3.44 -0.77 9.84
CA GLY A 272 2.49 -1.45 8.96
C GLY A 272 2.24 -0.78 7.61
N VAL A 273 1.94 -1.63 6.64
CA VAL A 273 1.43 -1.27 5.30
C VAL A 273 0.32 -2.23 4.91
N SER A 274 -0.63 -1.76 4.10
CA SER A 274 -1.77 -2.57 3.66
C SER A 274 -1.90 -2.59 2.15
N THR A 275 -2.91 -3.30 1.66
CA THR A 275 -3.37 -3.23 0.27
C THR A 275 -3.72 -1.80 -0.20
N ARG A 276 -3.72 -0.80 0.69
CA ARG A 276 -3.72 0.62 0.31
C ARG A 276 -2.61 0.98 -0.68
N LEU A 277 -1.48 0.26 -0.65
CA LEU A 277 -0.40 0.39 -1.63
C LEU A 277 -0.82 0.00 -3.06
N MET A 278 -1.76 -0.94 -3.22
CA MET A 278 -2.37 -1.24 -4.53
C MET A 278 -3.15 -0.05 -5.07
N GLY A 279 -3.85 0.67 -4.18
CA GLY A 279 -4.53 1.92 -4.55
C GLY A 279 -3.54 3.01 -4.94
N ALA A 280 -2.44 3.16 -4.19
CA ALA A 280 -1.36 4.09 -4.51
C ALA A 280 -0.76 3.81 -5.90
N LEU A 281 -0.47 2.54 -6.18
CA LEU A 281 0.04 2.06 -7.46
C LEU A 281 -0.86 2.48 -8.63
N VAL A 282 -2.15 2.15 -8.54
CA VAL A 282 -3.12 2.47 -9.59
C VAL A 282 -3.18 3.98 -9.82
N MET A 283 -3.29 4.77 -8.75
CA MET A 283 -3.49 6.22 -8.82
C MET A 283 -2.22 7.02 -9.13
N THR A 284 -1.04 6.42 -9.07
CA THR A 284 0.22 7.11 -9.42
C THR A 284 0.53 6.97 -10.91
N HIS A 285 0.36 5.76 -11.47
CA HIS A 285 0.90 5.43 -12.79
C HIS A 285 -0.14 5.32 -13.89
N SER A 286 -1.36 4.91 -13.56
CA SER A 286 -2.36 4.56 -14.57
C SER A 286 -2.86 5.78 -15.35
N ASP A 287 -3.49 5.51 -16.49
CA ASP A 287 -3.96 6.54 -17.41
C ASP A 287 -5.39 6.25 -17.92
N ASP A 288 -5.85 7.02 -18.90
CA ASP A 288 -7.20 6.86 -19.48
C ASP A 288 -7.27 5.69 -20.48
N HIS A 289 -6.15 5.01 -20.75
CA HIS A 289 -6.07 3.78 -21.55
C HIS A 289 -6.10 2.50 -20.70
N GLY A 290 -5.86 2.60 -19.39
CA GLY A 290 -5.92 1.47 -18.47
C GLY A 290 -4.87 1.53 -17.36
N LEU A 291 -4.57 0.35 -16.81
CA LEU A 291 -3.55 0.18 -15.78
C LEU A 291 -2.17 0.41 -16.37
N VAL A 292 -1.24 0.95 -15.59
CA VAL A 292 0.18 1.03 -15.92
C VAL A 292 0.96 0.46 -14.74
N LEU A 293 1.66 -0.66 -14.95
CA LEU A 293 2.42 -1.33 -13.91
C LEU A 293 3.92 -1.05 -14.05
N PRO A 294 4.60 -0.66 -12.95
CA PRO A 294 6.05 -0.77 -12.86
C PRO A 294 6.48 -2.20 -13.16
N PRO A 295 7.49 -2.42 -14.00
CA PRO A 295 8.00 -3.75 -14.36
C PRO A 295 8.27 -4.68 -13.16
N ASN A 296 8.71 -4.15 -12.03
CA ASN A 296 8.97 -4.96 -10.82
C ASN A 296 7.69 -5.59 -10.23
N LEU A 297 6.56 -4.91 -10.36
CA LEU A 297 5.25 -5.33 -9.85
C LEU A 297 4.38 -6.06 -10.86
N ALA A 298 4.71 -6.00 -12.15
CA ALA A 298 3.90 -6.63 -13.20
C ALA A 298 3.91 -8.17 -13.07
N PRO A 299 2.74 -8.84 -12.91
CA PRO A 299 2.68 -10.30 -12.86
C PRO A 299 3.25 -10.93 -14.13
N TRP A 300 2.97 -10.30 -15.27
CA TRP A 300 3.63 -10.55 -16.55
C TRP A 300 4.27 -9.23 -16.98
N GLN A 301 5.60 -9.21 -17.08
CA GLN A 301 6.34 -8.09 -17.64
C GLN A 301 6.17 -8.04 -19.16
N VAL A 302 6.04 -9.21 -19.77
CA VAL A 302 5.88 -9.35 -21.22
C VAL A 302 4.68 -10.22 -21.55
N VAL A 303 3.91 -9.81 -22.56
CA VAL A 303 2.92 -10.68 -23.20
C VAL A 303 3.24 -10.87 -24.68
N VAL A 304 3.23 -12.12 -25.14
CA VAL A 304 3.42 -12.47 -26.55
C VAL A 304 2.05 -12.77 -27.17
N VAL A 305 1.75 -12.12 -28.30
CA VAL A 305 0.49 -12.26 -29.02
C VAL A 305 0.75 -12.65 -30.48
N PRO A 306 0.27 -13.82 -30.95
CA PRO A 306 0.44 -14.24 -32.33
C PRO A 306 -0.58 -13.52 -33.24
N ILE A 307 -0.14 -13.13 -34.43
CA ILE A 307 -1.00 -12.62 -35.50
C ILE A 307 -0.93 -13.63 -36.65
N TYR A 308 -2.05 -14.23 -37.03
CA TYR A 308 -2.07 -15.30 -38.03
C TYR A 308 -3.38 -15.30 -38.82
N LYS A 309 -3.37 -15.95 -39.99
CA LYS A 309 -4.56 -16.17 -40.83
C LYS A 309 -4.88 -17.64 -41.06
N SER A 310 -3.95 -18.55 -40.81
CA SER A 310 -4.13 -20.00 -40.93
C SER A 310 -3.46 -20.74 -39.77
N ASP A 311 -3.85 -21.99 -39.56
CA ASP A 311 -3.29 -22.85 -38.51
C ASP A 311 -1.81 -23.16 -38.74
N ASP A 312 -1.37 -23.26 -39.99
CA ASP A 312 0.04 -23.45 -40.34
C ASP A 312 0.91 -22.25 -39.91
N GLN A 313 0.42 -21.03 -40.16
CA GLN A 313 1.09 -19.82 -39.71
C GLN A 313 1.16 -19.75 -38.19
N LEU A 314 0.06 -20.08 -37.52
CA LEU A 314 0.01 -20.13 -36.06
C LEU A 314 1.02 -21.15 -35.51
N SER A 315 1.13 -22.33 -36.12
CA SER A 315 2.08 -23.36 -35.72
C SER A 315 3.55 -22.89 -35.82
N GLN A 316 3.89 -22.17 -36.90
CA GLN A 316 5.22 -21.57 -37.06
C GLN A 316 5.50 -20.48 -36.02
N ILE A 317 4.51 -19.62 -35.75
CA ILE A 317 4.62 -18.57 -34.74
C ILE A 317 4.74 -19.16 -33.34
N ASN A 318 3.99 -20.22 -33.02
CA ASN A 318 4.05 -20.91 -31.71
C ASN A 318 5.48 -21.35 -31.39
N LYS A 319 6.15 -22.01 -32.35
CA LYS A 319 7.54 -22.45 -32.17
C LYS A 319 8.47 -21.28 -31.85
N LYS A 320 8.35 -20.19 -32.60
CA LYS A 320 9.20 -19.01 -32.38
C LYS A 320 8.88 -18.28 -31.07
N ALA A 321 7.60 -18.20 -30.71
CA ALA A 321 7.15 -17.61 -29.44
C ALA A 321 7.70 -18.40 -28.25
N GLU A 322 7.72 -19.73 -28.32
CA GLU A 322 8.31 -20.59 -27.29
C GLU A 322 9.80 -20.34 -27.09
N GLU A 323 10.57 -20.20 -28.19
CA GLU A 323 11.99 -19.86 -28.13
C GLU A 323 12.22 -18.49 -27.45
N ILE A 324 11.48 -17.46 -27.85
CA ILE A 324 11.57 -16.11 -27.27
C ILE A 324 11.20 -16.15 -25.78
N MET A 325 10.09 -16.81 -25.43
CA MET A 325 9.68 -16.95 -24.04
C MET A 325 10.73 -17.64 -23.17
N LYS A 326 11.37 -18.70 -23.70
CA LYS A 326 12.39 -19.43 -22.97
C LYS A 326 13.62 -18.55 -22.70
N SER A 327 14.08 -17.81 -23.70
CA SER A 327 15.19 -16.85 -23.57
C SER A 327 14.88 -15.76 -22.54
N LEU A 328 13.71 -15.14 -22.61
CA LEU A 328 13.28 -14.11 -21.64
C LEU A 328 13.17 -14.67 -20.21
N ARG A 329 12.55 -15.84 -20.03
CA ARG A 329 12.41 -16.46 -18.70
C ARG A 329 13.74 -16.85 -18.08
N THR A 330 14.73 -17.21 -18.89
CA THR A 330 16.09 -17.52 -18.40
C THR A 330 16.73 -16.30 -17.73
N ASN A 331 16.35 -15.09 -18.16
CA ASN A 331 16.79 -13.82 -17.56
C ASN A 331 15.83 -13.28 -16.49
N GLY A 332 14.96 -14.13 -15.94
CA GLY A 332 14.04 -13.74 -14.87
C GLY A 332 12.84 -12.90 -15.33
N VAL A 333 12.63 -12.72 -16.64
CA VAL A 333 11.47 -11.96 -17.16
C VAL A 333 10.21 -12.81 -17.12
N SER A 334 9.14 -12.30 -16.52
CA SER A 334 7.85 -12.98 -16.49
C SER A 334 7.09 -12.79 -17.81
N VAL A 335 6.80 -13.91 -18.51
CA VAL A 335 6.19 -13.88 -19.85
C VAL A 335 4.92 -14.70 -19.93
N LYS A 336 3.85 -14.09 -20.46
CA LYS A 336 2.60 -14.76 -20.83
C LYS A 336 2.51 -14.91 -22.35
N TYR A 337 2.14 -16.11 -22.83
CA TYR A 337 1.71 -16.29 -24.22
C TYR A 337 0.20 -16.36 -24.32
N ASP A 338 -0.40 -15.57 -25.22
CA ASP A 338 -1.84 -15.60 -25.49
C ASP A 338 -2.15 -16.23 -26.85
N ASN A 339 -2.20 -17.56 -26.86
CA ASN A 339 -2.60 -18.37 -28.01
C ASN A 339 -4.10 -18.66 -28.09
N ARG A 340 -4.96 -17.97 -27.32
CA ARG A 340 -6.41 -18.18 -27.41
C ARG A 340 -6.88 -17.90 -28.83
N THR A 341 -7.52 -18.87 -29.47
CA THR A 341 -8.04 -18.74 -30.84
C THR A 341 -9.42 -18.07 -30.89
N THR A 342 -10.05 -17.88 -29.71
CA THR A 342 -11.39 -17.30 -29.55
C THR A 342 -11.44 -15.77 -29.70
N HIS A 343 -10.28 -15.09 -29.76
CA HIS A 343 -10.19 -13.63 -29.84
C HIS A 343 -9.22 -13.16 -30.92
N LYS A 344 -9.60 -12.09 -31.62
CA LYS A 344 -8.73 -11.44 -32.61
C LYS A 344 -7.54 -10.72 -31.92
N PRO A 345 -6.39 -10.56 -32.57
CA PRO A 345 -5.22 -9.88 -31.98
C PRO A 345 -5.51 -8.50 -31.38
N GLY A 346 -6.27 -7.66 -32.08
CA GLY A 346 -6.62 -6.32 -31.56
C GLY A 346 -7.43 -6.35 -30.26
N TRP A 347 -8.24 -7.39 -30.04
CA TRP A 347 -8.95 -7.54 -28.76
C TRP A 347 -7.97 -7.89 -27.63
N LYS A 348 -7.01 -8.79 -27.91
CA LYS A 348 -5.95 -9.16 -26.97
C LYS A 348 -5.05 -7.97 -26.64
N PHE A 349 -4.74 -7.15 -27.63
CA PHE A 349 -3.94 -5.92 -27.44
C PHE A 349 -4.61 -5.01 -26.40
N ASN A 350 -5.90 -4.73 -26.59
CA ASN A 350 -6.67 -3.91 -25.66
C ASN A 350 -6.78 -4.54 -24.27
N GLU A 351 -6.93 -5.87 -24.17
CA GLU A 351 -6.96 -6.54 -22.86
C GLU A 351 -5.66 -6.32 -22.09
N TYR A 352 -4.51 -6.54 -22.73
CA TYR A 352 -3.22 -6.43 -22.06
C TYR A 352 -2.75 -4.99 -21.84
N GLU A 353 -3.20 -4.04 -22.69
CA GLU A 353 -3.07 -2.61 -22.42
C GLU A 353 -3.93 -2.21 -21.21
N MET A 354 -5.19 -2.66 -21.14
CA MET A 354 -6.08 -2.40 -19.99
C MET A 354 -5.52 -2.99 -18.68
N LYS A 355 -4.96 -4.20 -18.74
CA LYS A 355 -4.28 -4.88 -17.63
C LYS A 355 -2.87 -4.35 -17.34
N GLY A 356 -2.37 -3.40 -18.12
CA GLY A 356 -1.11 -2.72 -17.84
C GLY A 356 0.14 -3.59 -17.94
N VAL A 357 0.14 -4.61 -18.81
CA VAL A 357 1.36 -5.40 -19.08
C VAL A 357 2.42 -4.48 -19.70
N PRO A 358 3.62 -4.34 -19.11
CA PRO A 358 4.63 -3.36 -19.55
C PRO A 358 4.98 -3.43 -21.03
N ILE A 359 5.26 -4.63 -21.55
CA ILE A 359 5.67 -4.84 -22.93
C ILE A 359 4.79 -5.89 -23.60
N ARG A 360 4.25 -5.57 -24.77
CA ARG A 360 3.65 -6.56 -25.67
C ARG A 360 4.59 -6.86 -26.83
N ILE A 361 4.80 -8.15 -27.12
CA ILE A 361 5.44 -8.64 -28.33
C ILE A 361 4.36 -9.17 -29.27
N ALA A 362 4.26 -8.63 -30.48
CA ALA A 362 3.42 -9.17 -31.52
C ALA A 362 4.29 -9.87 -32.59
N ILE A 363 3.86 -11.07 -32.98
CA ILE A 363 4.58 -11.90 -33.97
C ILE A 363 3.61 -12.27 -35.08
N GLY A 364 3.83 -11.75 -36.28
CA GLY A 364 3.11 -12.12 -37.49
C GLY A 364 4.00 -12.80 -38.55
N PRO A 365 3.40 -13.30 -39.66
CA PRO A 365 4.15 -13.96 -40.74
C PRO A 365 5.20 -13.05 -41.37
N LYS A 366 4.85 -11.77 -41.58
CA LYS A 366 5.77 -10.77 -42.13
C LYS A 366 6.97 -10.49 -41.22
N ASP A 367 6.77 -10.60 -39.90
CA ASP A 367 7.83 -10.39 -38.93
C ASP A 367 8.77 -11.61 -38.91
N LEU A 368 8.21 -12.83 -38.99
CA LEU A 368 9.00 -14.05 -39.14
C LEU A 368 9.84 -14.05 -40.42
N GLU A 369 9.28 -13.63 -41.56
CA GLU A 369 10.00 -13.51 -42.84
C GLU A 369 11.20 -12.53 -42.73
N LYS A 370 11.05 -11.47 -41.94
CA LYS A 370 12.10 -10.45 -41.73
C LYS A 370 13.03 -10.77 -40.56
N GLY A 371 12.77 -11.83 -39.80
CA GLY A 371 13.50 -12.15 -38.57
C GLY A 371 13.31 -11.12 -37.45
N THR A 372 12.17 -10.43 -37.41
CA THR A 372 11.83 -9.38 -36.44
C THR A 372 10.60 -9.73 -35.60
N VAL A 373 10.30 -8.89 -34.61
CA VAL A 373 9.02 -8.82 -33.87
C VAL A 373 8.64 -7.35 -33.64
N GLU A 374 7.35 -7.06 -33.48
CA GLU A 374 6.89 -5.75 -33.00
C GLU A 374 6.86 -5.74 -31.46
N LEU A 375 7.52 -4.77 -30.84
CA LEU A 375 7.37 -4.44 -29.42
C LEU A 375 6.44 -3.23 -29.28
N ALA A 376 5.55 -3.27 -28.30
CA ALA A 376 4.73 -2.14 -27.89
C ALA A 376 4.89 -1.89 -26.39
N ARG A 377 5.23 -0.66 -26.02
CA ARG A 377 5.36 -0.22 -24.63
C ARG A 377 4.02 0.24 -24.09
N ARG A 378 3.70 -0.10 -22.86
CA ARG A 378 2.43 0.29 -22.23
C ARG A 378 2.42 1.76 -21.81
N ASP A 379 3.49 2.25 -21.22
CA ASP A 379 3.57 3.58 -20.61
C ASP A 379 3.56 4.73 -21.63
N THR A 380 4.12 4.52 -22.82
CA THR A 380 4.17 5.51 -23.92
C THR A 380 3.27 5.17 -25.11
N LEU A 381 2.77 3.94 -25.20
CA LEU A 381 2.05 3.39 -26.37
C LEU A 381 2.89 3.35 -27.66
N GLU A 382 4.20 3.60 -27.57
CA GLU A 382 5.12 3.54 -28.69
C GLU A 382 5.36 2.11 -29.16
N LYS A 383 5.61 1.97 -30.47
CA LYS A 383 5.89 0.69 -31.12
C LYS A 383 7.24 0.73 -31.82
N SER A 384 7.95 -0.39 -31.76
CA SER A 384 9.22 -0.57 -32.45
C SER A 384 9.32 -1.98 -33.04
N HIS A 385 10.17 -2.15 -34.06
CA HIS A 385 10.49 -3.48 -34.58
C HIS A 385 11.91 -3.85 -34.17
N VAL A 386 12.08 -5.06 -33.65
CA VAL A 386 13.35 -5.55 -33.10
C VAL A 386 13.69 -6.89 -33.74
N LEU A 387 14.96 -7.11 -34.06
CA LEU A 387 15.44 -8.42 -34.51
C LEU A 387 15.21 -9.46 -33.43
N ILE A 388 14.71 -10.64 -33.79
CA ILE A 388 14.44 -11.75 -32.85
C ILE A 388 15.68 -12.05 -31.98
N THR A 389 16.87 -12.00 -32.56
CA THR A 389 18.14 -12.25 -31.87
C THR A 389 18.51 -11.22 -30.80
N LYS A 390 17.88 -10.04 -30.81
CA LYS A 390 18.11 -8.95 -29.85
C LYS A 390 16.95 -8.74 -28.88
N VAL A 391 15.86 -9.50 -29.00
CA VAL A 391 14.66 -9.32 -28.17
C VAL A 391 14.98 -9.42 -26.68
N GLU A 392 15.82 -10.38 -26.30
CA GLU A 392 16.21 -10.60 -24.90
C GLU A 392 16.85 -9.37 -24.26
N SER A 393 17.90 -8.84 -24.89
CA SER A 393 18.63 -7.68 -24.39
C SER A 393 17.76 -6.43 -24.38
N VAL A 394 17.05 -6.19 -25.50
CA VAL A 394 16.21 -4.99 -25.64
C VAL A 394 15.06 -4.99 -24.63
N VAL A 395 14.41 -6.14 -24.40
CA VAL A 395 13.34 -6.24 -23.40
C VAL A 395 13.89 -5.99 -22.00
N SER A 396 15.04 -6.58 -21.66
CA SER A 396 15.66 -6.39 -20.33
C SER A 396 15.99 -4.92 -20.08
N ASP A 397 16.61 -4.25 -21.05
CA ASP A 397 16.95 -2.82 -20.98
C ASP A 397 15.69 -1.95 -20.88
N LEU A 398 14.66 -2.26 -21.67
CA LEU A 398 13.39 -1.53 -21.66
C LEU A 398 12.67 -1.65 -20.31
N LEU A 399 12.68 -2.82 -19.66
CA LEU A 399 12.04 -2.99 -18.35
C LEU A 399 12.73 -2.14 -17.27
N ILE A 400 14.07 -2.04 -17.31
CA ILE A 400 14.82 -1.15 -16.40
C ILE A 400 14.46 0.31 -16.69
N GLN A 401 14.54 0.71 -17.96
CA GLN A 401 14.23 2.07 -18.39
C GLN A 401 12.79 2.49 -18.02
N MET A 402 11.81 1.61 -18.22
CA MET A 402 10.42 1.87 -17.87
C MET A 402 10.24 2.08 -16.36
N GLN A 403 10.93 1.29 -15.52
CA GLN A 403 10.88 1.45 -14.07
C GLN A 403 11.39 2.83 -13.64
N GLU A 404 12.53 3.27 -14.19
CA GLU A 404 13.14 4.58 -13.92
C GLU A 404 12.26 5.72 -14.41
N GLN A 405 11.77 5.64 -15.65
CA GLN A 405 10.95 6.69 -16.25
C GLN A 405 9.60 6.88 -15.55
N LEU A 406 8.99 5.79 -15.05
CA LEU A 406 7.78 5.88 -14.24
C LEU A 406 8.04 6.62 -12.93
N PHE A 407 9.18 6.33 -12.27
CA PHE A 407 9.58 7.04 -11.05
C PHE A 407 9.84 8.52 -11.32
N ASP A 408 10.64 8.85 -12.33
CA ASP A 408 10.98 10.24 -12.67
C ASP A 408 9.75 11.08 -13.02
N LYS A 409 8.81 10.50 -13.77
CA LYS A 409 7.53 11.14 -14.10
C LYS A 409 6.71 11.43 -12.84
N ALA A 410 6.58 10.44 -11.95
CA ALA A 410 5.85 10.61 -10.70
C ALA A 410 6.55 11.61 -9.76
N LEU A 411 7.89 11.59 -9.72
CA LEU A 411 8.72 12.50 -8.92
C LEU A 411 8.53 13.94 -9.36
N SER A 412 8.65 14.20 -10.67
CA SER A 412 8.40 15.50 -11.26
C SER A 412 6.98 16.00 -11.00
N PHE A 413 5.97 15.12 -11.12
CA PHE A 413 4.60 15.46 -10.77
C PHE A 413 4.49 15.88 -9.29
N ARG A 414 5.02 15.09 -8.35
CA ARG A 414 4.99 15.43 -6.93
C ARG A 414 5.66 16.78 -6.67
N ASP A 415 6.88 16.98 -7.14
CA ASP A 415 7.70 18.14 -6.81
C ASP A 415 7.11 19.44 -7.38
N THR A 416 6.54 19.40 -8.58
CA THR A 416 5.81 20.54 -9.18
C THR A 416 4.48 20.84 -8.49
N HIS A 417 3.96 19.92 -7.69
CA HIS A 417 2.73 20.05 -6.90
C HIS A 417 3.00 20.27 -5.40
N ILE A 418 4.22 20.66 -5.02
CA ILE A 418 4.50 21.23 -3.69
C ILE A 418 4.50 22.74 -3.79
N THR A 419 3.58 23.40 -3.07
CA THR A 419 3.43 24.86 -3.11
C THR A 419 3.81 25.47 -1.77
N LYS A 420 4.78 26.38 -1.76
CA LYS A 420 5.12 27.17 -0.57
C LYS A 420 4.01 28.20 -0.31
N VAL A 421 3.53 28.30 0.93
CA VAL A 421 2.48 29.26 1.33
C VAL A 421 2.81 29.87 2.69
N ASP A 422 2.62 31.19 2.82
CA ASP A 422 3.07 31.98 3.97
C ASP A 422 1.95 32.65 4.77
N ASP A 423 0.72 32.65 4.26
CA ASP A 423 -0.46 33.22 4.92
C ASP A 423 -1.69 32.32 4.75
N PHE A 424 -2.64 32.44 5.68
CA PHE A 424 -3.80 31.56 5.74
C PHE A 424 -4.84 31.81 4.63
N ASP A 425 -4.99 33.05 4.16
CA ASP A 425 -5.98 33.38 3.14
C ASP A 425 -5.55 32.81 1.79
N THR A 426 -4.28 33.01 1.39
CA THR A 426 -3.68 32.37 0.21
C THR A 426 -3.74 30.84 0.32
N PHE A 427 -3.48 30.27 1.51
CA PHE A 427 -3.59 28.83 1.73
C PHE A 427 -5.00 28.31 1.45
N LYS A 428 -6.02 29.02 1.94
CA LYS A 428 -7.42 28.65 1.74
C LYS A 428 -7.82 28.74 0.27
N ASP A 429 -7.45 29.82 -0.41
CA ASP A 429 -7.77 30.01 -1.82
C ASP A 429 -7.09 28.93 -2.70
N LEU A 430 -5.81 28.66 -2.43
CA LEU A 430 -5.05 27.66 -3.16
C LEU A 430 -5.55 26.24 -2.94
N LEU A 431 -6.15 25.90 -1.79
CA LEU A 431 -6.73 24.57 -1.57
C LEU A 431 -7.90 24.26 -2.51
N ASP A 432 -8.59 25.28 -3.02
CA ASP A 432 -9.70 25.14 -3.94
C ASP A 432 -9.28 25.31 -5.40
N SER A 433 -8.24 26.10 -5.68
CA SER A 433 -7.76 26.35 -7.05
C SER A 433 -6.60 25.46 -7.50
N LYS A 434 -5.84 24.88 -6.55
CA LYS A 434 -4.66 24.04 -6.82
C LYS A 434 -4.73 22.75 -5.98
N THR A 435 -4.23 21.66 -6.54
CA THR A 435 -4.08 20.39 -5.82
C THR A 435 -2.60 20.14 -5.50
N GLY A 436 -2.32 19.24 -4.56
CA GLY A 436 -0.96 18.95 -4.13
C GLY A 436 -0.70 19.12 -2.64
N PHE A 437 0.57 19.20 -2.30
CA PHE A 437 1.04 19.56 -0.97
C PHE A 437 1.22 21.07 -0.85
N PHE A 438 0.93 21.59 0.33
CA PHE A 438 1.16 22.97 0.71
C PHE A 438 2.17 23.02 1.85
N SER A 439 3.33 23.62 1.58
CA SER A 439 4.43 23.76 2.52
C SER A 439 4.28 25.06 3.30
N CYS A 440 3.80 24.93 4.54
CA CYS A 440 3.36 26.03 5.37
C CYS A 440 4.10 26.05 6.70
N HIS A 441 4.30 27.23 7.28
CA HIS A 441 4.72 27.35 8.67
C HIS A 441 3.58 27.02 9.64
N TRP A 442 3.91 26.32 10.71
CA TRP A 442 3.01 25.92 11.79
C TRP A 442 3.70 26.11 13.15
N ASP A 443 2.93 26.55 14.14
CA ASP A 443 3.39 26.92 15.48
C ASP A 443 3.62 25.73 16.42
N GLY A 444 3.33 24.50 15.96
CA GLY A 444 3.51 23.28 16.76
C GLY A 444 2.32 22.93 17.65
N THR A 445 1.22 23.70 17.61
CA THR A 445 0.08 23.51 18.53
C THR A 445 -1.07 22.73 17.91
N LYS A 446 -1.73 21.90 18.73
CA LYS A 446 -2.89 21.09 18.31
C LYS A 446 -4.08 21.97 17.96
N GLU A 447 -4.29 23.02 18.73
CA GLU A 447 -5.41 23.96 18.59
C GLU A 447 -5.37 24.64 17.22
N THR A 448 -4.19 25.06 16.77
CA THR A 448 -3.99 25.63 15.43
C THR A 448 -4.28 24.60 14.34
N GLU A 449 -3.78 23.37 14.48
CA GLU A 449 -4.02 22.29 13.51
C GLU A 449 -5.52 21.94 13.40
N GLU A 450 -6.21 21.79 14.53
CA GLU A 450 -7.65 21.53 14.57
C GLU A 450 -8.46 22.68 13.96
N LYS A 451 -8.06 23.93 14.23
CA LYS A 451 -8.71 25.10 13.64
C LYS A 451 -8.53 25.13 12.13
N ILE A 452 -7.32 24.90 11.61
CA ILE A 452 -7.07 24.81 10.15
C ILE A 452 -7.93 23.69 9.54
N LYS A 453 -7.96 22.50 10.16
CA LYS A 453 -8.77 21.36 9.70
C LYS A 453 -10.26 21.68 9.68
N SER A 454 -10.78 22.37 10.70
CA SER A 454 -12.19 22.75 10.76
C SER A 454 -12.59 23.68 9.62
N LEU A 455 -11.72 24.65 9.30
CA LEU A 455 -11.93 25.70 8.30
C LEU A 455 -11.73 25.22 6.86
N THR A 456 -10.84 24.26 6.63
CA THR A 456 -10.35 23.92 5.28
C THR A 456 -10.48 22.44 4.89
N LYS A 457 -10.71 21.56 5.88
CA LYS A 457 -10.62 20.10 5.78
C LYS A 457 -9.24 19.54 5.43
N ALA A 458 -8.22 20.38 5.22
CA ALA A 458 -6.85 19.94 5.07
C ALA A 458 -6.27 19.55 6.44
N THR A 459 -5.37 18.57 6.45
CA THR A 459 -4.62 18.17 7.65
C THR A 459 -3.13 18.22 7.40
N ILE A 460 -2.34 18.30 8.48
CA ILE A 460 -0.90 18.09 8.38
C ILE A 460 -0.68 16.64 7.98
N ARG A 461 -0.03 16.45 6.84
CA ARG A 461 0.31 15.13 6.31
C ARG A 461 1.56 14.61 6.98
N CYS A 462 2.60 15.45 7.03
CA CYS A 462 3.79 15.15 7.79
C CYS A 462 4.61 16.43 8.04
N ILE A 463 5.47 16.32 9.04
CA ILE A 463 6.61 17.18 9.32
C ILE A 463 7.82 16.51 8.64
N PRO A 464 8.31 17.02 7.49
CA PRO A 464 9.33 16.30 6.73
C PRO A 464 10.67 16.24 7.49
N ILE A 465 11.30 15.06 7.54
CA ILE A 465 12.53 14.84 8.33
C ILE A 465 13.75 15.59 7.75
N ASN A 466 13.78 15.78 6.43
CA ASN A 466 14.87 16.45 5.72
C ASN A 466 14.48 17.87 5.26
N ALA A 467 13.47 18.49 5.89
CA ALA A 467 13.15 19.88 5.60
C ALA A 467 14.28 20.81 6.05
N SER A 468 14.52 21.86 5.27
CA SER A 468 15.40 22.95 5.71
C SER A 468 14.79 23.62 6.95
N GLN A 469 15.59 23.84 7.99
CA GLN A 469 15.18 24.69 9.10
C GLN A 469 15.05 26.11 8.57
N GLU A 470 13.83 26.63 8.61
CA GLU A 470 13.44 27.93 8.08
C GLU A 470 12.61 28.60 9.17
N SER A 471 13.11 29.71 9.72
CA SER A 471 12.31 30.52 10.63
C SER A 471 11.22 31.24 9.85
N GLY A 472 9.99 31.16 10.35
CA GLY A 472 8.87 31.88 9.80
C GLY A 472 7.77 32.01 10.84
N ASN A 473 6.58 32.41 10.39
CA ASN A 473 5.42 32.60 11.25
C ASN A 473 4.32 31.65 10.82
N CYS A 474 3.64 31.03 11.78
CA CYS A 474 2.51 30.16 11.49
C CYS A 474 1.49 30.89 10.64
N ILE A 475 1.05 30.24 9.56
CA ILE A 475 0.15 30.85 8.56
C ILE A 475 -1.16 31.37 9.18
N LEU A 476 -1.63 30.76 10.28
CA LEU A 476 -2.89 31.11 10.94
C LEU A 476 -2.71 32.04 12.15
N THR A 477 -1.74 31.77 13.03
CA THR A 477 -1.61 32.50 14.31
C THR A 477 -0.56 33.61 14.28
N GLY A 478 0.34 33.60 13.29
CA GLY A 478 1.50 34.49 13.25
C GLY A 478 2.59 34.15 14.27
N MET A 479 2.42 33.11 15.08
CA MET A 479 3.39 32.70 16.09
C MET A 479 4.65 32.10 15.44
N PRO A 480 5.83 32.18 16.08
CA PRO A 480 7.08 31.66 15.51
C PRO A 480 7.01 30.18 15.16
N SER A 481 7.63 29.83 14.03
CA SER A 481 7.75 28.47 13.49
C SER A 481 9.19 28.23 13.05
N SER A 482 9.76 27.08 13.38
CA SER A 482 11.16 26.74 13.06
C SER A 482 11.34 26.00 11.73
N GLN A 483 10.26 25.47 11.16
CA GLN A 483 10.26 24.72 9.91
C GLN A 483 8.87 24.68 9.29
N ARG A 484 8.81 24.28 8.02
CA ARG A 484 7.54 24.04 7.32
C ARG A 484 7.05 22.62 7.52
N VAL A 485 5.74 22.49 7.54
CA VAL A 485 5.01 21.21 7.49
C VAL A 485 4.24 21.11 6.17
N LEU A 486 3.88 19.89 5.78
CA LEU A 486 3.09 19.68 4.57
C LEU A 486 1.62 19.48 4.92
N PHE A 487 0.78 20.39 4.44
CA PHE A 487 -0.68 20.23 4.45
C PHE A 487 -1.16 19.66 3.12
N ALA A 488 -2.25 18.90 3.14
CA ALA A 488 -3.01 18.55 1.94
C ALA A 488 -4.43 18.09 2.28
N ARG A 489 -5.30 18.05 1.27
CA ARG A 489 -6.49 17.19 1.29
C ARG A 489 -6.04 15.74 1.08
N ALA A 490 -6.55 14.82 1.88
CA ALA A 490 -6.11 13.42 1.90
C ALA A 490 -7.25 12.43 1.64
N TYR A 491 -6.86 11.20 1.33
CA TYR A 491 -7.75 10.04 1.14
C TYR A 491 -8.19 9.34 2.43
#